data_AF-A0A1F4C5F4-F1
#
_entry.id   AF-A0A1F4C5F4-F1
#
_cell.length_a   1.000
_cell.length_b   1.000
_cell.length_c   1.000
_cell.angle_alpha   90.00
_cell.angle_beta   90.00
_cell.angle_gamma   90.00
#
_symmetry.space_group_name_H-M   'P 1'
#
loop_
_entity.id
_entity.type
_entity.pdbx_description
1 polymer ?
#
loop_
_entity_poly.entity_id
_entity_poly.type
_entity_poly.pdbx_seq_one_letter_code
_entity_poly.pdbx_strand_id
1 'polypeptide(L)'
;MKLRVALLLGFWLAAGAASAGMFDDEEARKAVAALRVQVEANQKTAEERLARIETVLQDRSIDLARQIDELKQDLARMRGQIEVQAHLIETLDRRQKDLYVDLDARLRKLEASARAQEKQAAAAPDPAAEAKAYEAALNQFKLGNYQASVAAFQSFLATYPDSPQLSSAQYWIGNAYYALRDYKTAIAAQQKLLASWPDSTKAPDALLNIASSQAEMGEARTARETLQVLLKKYPGTPAADQAKQRLAGKR
;
A
#
# COMPACT_ATOMS: atom_id res chain seq x y z
N MET A 1 24.91 5.40 -50.74
CA MET A 1 26.35 5.07 -50.61
C MET A 1 26.66 4.02 -51.69
N LYS A 2 26.99 4.41 -52.93
CA LYS A 2 28.34 4.58 -53.50
C LYS A 2 29.32 3.44 -53.16
N LEU A 3 29.66 2.62 -54.16
CA LEU A 3 30.97 2.03 -54.53
C LEU A 3 30.66 0.85 -55.50
N ARG A 4 30.70 0.95 -56.85
CA ARG A 4 31.83 1.19 -57.77
C ARG A 4 33.08 0.36 -57.42
N VAL A 5 33.17 -0.86 -57.97
CA VAL A 5 34.44 -1.57 -58.16
C VAL A 5 34.64 -1.72 -59.67
N ALA A 6 35.69 -1.08 -60.15
CA ALA A 6 36.03 -0.92 -61.55
C ALA A 6 36.75 -2.16 -62.09
N LEU A 7 36.25 -2.64 -63.23
CA LEU A 7 36.97 -3.47 -64.20
C LEU A 7 38.21 -2.72 -64.70
N LEU A 8 39.40 -3.31 -64.55
CA LEU A 8 40.57 -2.94 -65.35
C LEU A 8 41.14 -4.20 -66.02
N LEU A 9 40.78 -4.31 -67.29
CA LEU A 9 41.42 -5.13 -68.31
C LEU A 9 42.87 -4.70 -68.49
N GLY A 10 43.80 -5.63 -68.30
CA GLY A 10 45.20 -5.50 -68.68
C GLY A 10 45.59 -6.69 -69.56
N PHE A 11 45.29 -6.59 -70.85
CA PHE A 11 45.70 -7.53 -71.88
C PHE A 11 47.15 -7.20 -72.28
N TRP A 12 48.09 -8.11 -72.05
CA TRP A 12 49.45 -8.00 -72.60
C TRP A 12 49.81 -9.26 -73.36
N LEU A 13 49.91 -9.11 -74.69
CA LEU A 13 50.41 -10.12 -75.62
C LEU A 13 51.90 -10.37 -75.37
N ALA A 14 52.26 -11.62 -75.08
CA ALA A 14 53.59 -12.13 -75.35
C ALA A 14 53.46 -13.26 -76.39
N ALA A 15 53.81 -12.95 -77.63
CA ALA A 15 54.01 -13.93 -78.68
C ALA A 15 55.34 -14.64 -78.44
N GLY A 16 55.29 -15.92 -78.08
CA GLY A 16 56.47 -16.77 -77.93
C GLY A 16 56.08 -18.22 -78.15
N ALA A 17 56.55 -18.78 -79.28
CA ALA A 17 56.61 -20.19 -79.65
C ALA A 17 55.35 -21.06 -79.37
N ALA A 18 54.72 -21.51 -80.45
CA ALA A 18 53.79 -22.63 -80.43
C ALA A 18 54.47 -23.91 -79.91
N SER A 19 54.51 -24.07 -78.60
CA SER A 19 54.50 -25.35 -77.91
C SER A 19 53.07 -25.52 -77.42
N ALA A 20 52.28 -26.33 -78.14
CA ALA A 20 50.97 -26.74 -77.69
C ALA A 20 51.14 -27.56 -76.39
N GLY A 21 51.07 -26.87 -75.25
CA GLY A 21 51.01 -27.48 -73.93
C GLY A 21 49.65 -28.18 -73.77
N MET A 22 49.55 -29.40 -74.29
CA MET A 22 48.36 -30.24 -74.15
C MET A 22 48.05 -30.61 -72.69
N PHE A 23 48.96 -30.29 -71.75
CA PHE A 23 48.86 -30.59 -70.31
C PHE A 23 48.23 -29.48 -69.46
N ASP A 24 48.36 -28.20 -69.82
CA ASP A 24 47.85 -27.07 -69.01
C ASP A 24 46.31 -26.92 -69.13
N ASP A 25 45.77 -27.30 -70.29
CA ASP A 25 44.33 -27.30 -70.58
C ASP A 25 43.58 -28.41 -69.81
N GLU A 26 44.25 -29.51 -69.46
CA GLU A 26 43.61 -30.59 -68.68
C GLU A 26 43.47 -30.22 -67.19
N GLU A 27 44.48 -29.57 -66.60
CA GLU A 27 44.42 -29.06 -65.22
C GLU A 27 43.42 -27.91 -65.09
N ALA A 28 43.39 -26.99 -66.05
CA ALA A 28 42.40 -25.92 -66.11
C ALA A 28 40.96 -26.48 -66.19
N ARG A 29 40.72 -27.51 -67.01
CA ARG A 29 39.41 -28.18 -67.08
C ARG A 29 39.02 -28.86 -65.77
N LYS A 30 39.95 -29.51 -65.08
CA LYS A 30 39.72 -30.12 -63.76
C LYS A 30 39.39 -29.07 -62.70
N ALA A 31 40.10 -27.94 -62.69
CA ALA A 31 39.83 -26.83 -61.78
C ALA A 31 38.45 -26.19 -62.03
N VAL A 32 38.08 -25.99 -63.29
CA VAL A 32 36.75 -25.49 -63.67
C VAL A 32 35.65 -26.49 -63.27
N ALA A 33 35.87 -27.78 -63.46
CA ALA A 33 34.93 -28.82 -63.02
C ALA A 33 34.77 -28.84 -61.49
N ALA A 34 35.87 -28.76 -60.75
CA ALA A 34 35.85 -28.70 -59.28
C ALA A 34 35.15 -27.42 -58.78
N LEU A 35 35.39 -26.28 -59.42
CA LEU A 35 34.73 -25.03 -59.09
C LEU A 35 33.22 -25.09 -59.35
N ARG A 36 32.78 -25.72 -60.46
CA ARG A 36 31.36 -25.94 -60.73
C ARG A 36 30.69 -26.79 -59.65
N VAL A 37 31.31 -27.90 -59.27
CA VAL A 37 30.82 -28.75 -58.18
C VAL A 37 30.76 -27.97 -56.86
N GLN A 38 31.76 -27.14 -56.57
CA GLN A 38 31.78 -26.31 -55.37
C GLN A 38 30.70 -25.22 -55.39
N VAL A 39 30.46 -24.58 -56.55
CA VAL A 39 29.40 -23.58 -56.71
C VAL A 39 28.02 -24.24 -56.55
N GLU A 40 27.79 -25.41 -57.13
CA GLU A 40 26.55 -26.18 -56.96
C GLU A 40 26.34 -26.58 -55.49
N ALA A 41 27.39 -27.04 -54.81
CA ALA A 41 27.32 -27.37 -53.38
C ALA A 41 27.01 -26.14 -52.50
N ASN A 42 27.61 -25.00 -52.82
CA ASN A 42 27.36 -23.73 -52.12
C ASN A 42 25.93 -23.22 -52.40
N GLN A 43 25.45 -23.32 -53.64
CA GLN A 43 24.08 -22.97 -54.03
C GLN A 43 23.07 -23.81 -53.27
N LYS A 44 23.24 -25.14 -53.24
CA LYS A 44 22.38 -26.05 -52.48
C LYS A 44 22.35 -25.69 -50.99
N THR A 45 23.52 -25.43 -50.40
CA THR A 45 23.61 -25.02 -48.99
C THR A 45 22.89 -23.69 -48.73
N ALA A 46 22.99 -22.74 -49.67
CA ALA A 46 22.30 -21.46 -49.57
C ALA A 46 20.77 -21.61 -49.66
N GLU A 47 20.28 -22.44 -50.59
CA GLU A 47 18.85 -22.74 -50.74
C GLU A 47 18.27 -23.41 -49.47
N GLU A 48 18.97 -24.38 -48.90
CA GLU A 48 18.52 -25.01 -47.65
C GLU A 48 18.51 -24.04 -46.46
N ARG A 49 19.44 -23.07 -46.42
CA ARG A 49 19.45 -22.03 -45.39
C ARG A 49 18.32 -21.03 -45.60
N LEU A 50 18.06 -20.64 -46.84
CA LEU A 50 16.93 -19.76 -47.18
C LEU A 50 15.61 -20.42 -46.81
N ALA A 51 15.39 -21.68 -47.20
CA ALA A 51 14.20 -22.43 -46.83
C ALA A 51 14.02 -22.52 -45.30
N ARG A 52 15.10 -22.79 -44.54
CA ARG A 52 15.05 -22.77 -43.07
C ARG A 52 14.69 -21.41 -42.50
N ILE A 53 15.28 -20.33 -43.04
CA ILE A 53 14.98 -18.96 -42.60
C ILE A 53 13.51 -18.64 -42.89
N GLU A 54 13.00 -18.98 -44.07
CA GLU A 54 11.60 -18.77 -44.45
C GLU A 54 10.66 -19.51 -43.50
N THR A 55 10.92 -20.79 -43.19
CA THR A 55 10.12 -21.53 -42.20
C THR A 55 10.16 -20.87 -40.82
N VAL A 56 11.34 -20.50 -40.32
CA VAL A 56 11.48 -19.87 -38.99
C VAL A 56 10.79 -18.51 -38.95
N LEU A 57 10.87 -17.72 -40.01
CA LEU A 57 10.17 -16.44 -40.12
C LEU A 57 8.66 -16.63 -40.17
N GLN A 58 8.18 -17.64 -40.91
CA GLN A 58 6.77 -17.97 -40.98
C GLN A 58 6.23 -18.42 -39.61
N ASP A 59 6.94 -19.31 -38.92
CA ASP A 59 6.57 -19.78 -37.58
C ASP A 59 6.53 -18.62 -36.57
N ARG A 60 7.55 -17.75 -36.58
CA ARG A 60 7.56 -16.53 -35.73
C ARG A 60 6.42 -15.58 -36.08
N SER A 61 6.08 -15.44 -37.36
CA SER A 61 4.96 -14.57 -37.77
C SER A 61 3.61 -15.08 -37.25
N ILE A 62 3.42 -16.41 -37.23
CA ILE A 62 2.22 -17.05 -36.69
C ILE A 62 2.17 -16.88 -35.17
N ASP A 63 3.29 -17.06 -34.48
CA ASP A 63 3.37 -16.87 -33.03
C ASP A 63 3.07 -15.42 -32.61
N LEU A 64 3.67 -14.44 -33.30
CA LEU A 64 3.37 -13.03 -33.06
C LEU A 64 1.91 -12.68 -33.35
N ALA A 65 1.32 -13.24 -34.40
CA ALA A 65 -0.11 -13.04 -34.69
C ALA A 65 -0.99 -13.59 -33.56
N ARG A 66 -0.68 -14.79 -33.04
CA ARG A 66 -1.39 -15.36 -31.89
C ARG A 66 -1.25 -14.49 -30.64
N GLN A 67 -0.05 -13.99 -30.33
CA GLN A 67 0.17 -13.10 -29.19
C GLN A 67 -0.62 -11.78 -29.33
N ILE A 68 -0.68 -11.21 -30.54
CA ILE A 68 -1.47 -10.01 -30.79
C ILE A 68 -2.96 -10.25 -30.56
N ASP A 69 -3.48 -11.41 -30.98
CA ASP A 69 -4.89 -11.75 -30.79
C ASP A 69 -5.21 -11.99 -29.31
N GLU A 70 -4.33 -12.65 -28.56
CA GLU A 70 -4.45 -12.81 -27.11
C GLU A 70 -4.44 -11.46 -26.38
N LEU A 71 -3.48 -10.59 -26.70
CA LEU A 71 -3.41 -9.24 -26.14
C LEU A 71 -4.67 -8.41 -26.45
N LYS A 72 -5.23 -8.53 -27.66
CA LYS A 72 -6.49 -7.86 -28.01
C LYS A 72 -7.66 -8.37 -27.18
N GLN A 73 -7.74 -9.67 -26.94
CA GLN A 73 -8.78 -10.27 -26.10
C GLN A 73 -8.67 -9.80 -24.65
N ASP A 74 -7.45 -9.76 -24.10
CA ASP A 74 -7.22 -9.27 -22.75
C ASP A 74 -7.53 -7.78 -22.62
N LEU A 75 -7.18 -6.97 -23.63
CA LEU A 75 -7.52 -5.55 -23.66
C LEU A 75 -9.04 -5.35 -23.68
N ALA A 76 -9.78 -6.14 -24.46
CA ALA A 76 -11.24 -6.12 -24.46
C ALA A 76 -11.82 -6.51 -23.10
N ARG A 77 -11.27 -7.56 -22.45
CA ARG A 77 -11.68 -7.99 -21.11
C ARG A 77 -11.43 -6.91 -20.06
N MET A 78 -10.25 -6.28 -20.08
CA MET A 78 -9.91 -5.18 -19.16
C MET A 78 -10.82 -3.97 -19.37
N ARG A 79 -11.14 -3.60 -20.62
CA ARG A 79 -12.10 -2.54 -20.91
C ARG A 79 -13.48 -2.85 -20.31
N GLY A 80 -13.97 -4.08 -20.48
CA GLY A 80 -15.22 -4.50 -19.85
C GLY A 80 -15.18 -4.43 -18.32
N GLN A 81 -14.07 -4.83 -17.69
CA GLN A 81 -13.90 -4.68 -16.24
C GLN A 81 -13.89 -3.23 -15.78
N ILE A 82 -13.27 -2.33 -16.55
CA ILE A 82 -13.26 -0.88 -16.27
C ILE A 82 -14.69 -0.33 -16.33
N GLU A 83 -15.48 -0.71 -17.33
CA GLU A 83 -16.88 -0.29 -17.45
C GLU A 83 -17.73 -0.77 -16.26
N VAL A 84 -17.57 -2.04 -15.85
CA VAL A 84 -18.27 -2.58 -14.68
C VAL A 84 -17.86 -1.85 -13.41
N GLN A 85 -16.56 -1.60 -13.20
CA GLN A 85 -16.08 -0.86 -12.03
C GLN A 85 -16.60 0.57 -12.01
N ALA A 86 -16.63 1.25 -13.15
CA ALA A 86 -17.18 2.60 -13.26
C ALA A 86 -18.65 2.64 -12.84
N HIS A 87 -19.46 1.68 -13.32
CA HIS A 87 -20.87 1.57 -12.93
C HIS A 87 -21.04 1.27 -11.43
N LEU A 88 -20.19 0.41 -10.85
CA LEU A 88 -20.21 0.12 -9.41
C LEU A 88 -19.88 1.37 -8.58
N ILE A 89 -18.89 2.15 -8.99
CA ILE A 89 -18.52 3.41 -8.33
C ILE A 89 -19.70 4.39 -8.40
N GLU A 90 -20.32 4.55 -9.56
CA GLU A 90 -21.49 5.42 -9.71
C GLU A 90 -22.67 4.97 -8.84
N THR A 91 -22.93 3.66 -8.79
CA THR A 91 -23.98 3.09 -7.94
C THR A 91 -23.71 3.34 -6.45
N LEU A 92 -22.46 3.19 -6.02
CA LEU A 92 -22.03 3.45 -4.65
C LEU A 92 -22.17 4.94 -4.28
N ASP A 93 -21.78 5.85 -5.17
CA ASP A 93 -21.93 7.30 -4.96
C ASP A 93 -23.40 7.70 -4.83
N ARG A 94 -24.29 7.17 -5.68
CA ARG A 94 -25.74 7.39 -5.56
C ARG A 94 -26.27 6.87 -4.23
N ARG A 95 -25.93 5.63 -3.87
CA ARG A 95 -26.35 5.04 -2.58
C ARG A 95 -25.82 5.83 -1.39
N GLN A 96 -24.60 6.34 -1.46
CA GLN A 96 -24.00 7.18 -0.43
C GLN A 96 -24.79 8.50 -0.28
N LYS A 97 -25.11 9.17 -1.39
CA LYS A 97 -25.94 10.39 -1.39
C LYS A 97 -27.32 10.14 -0.82
N ASP A 98 -27.99 9.06 -1.22
CA ASP A 98 -29.30 8.68 -0.70
C ASP A 98 -29.24 8.44 0.82
N LEU A 99 -28.19 7.77 1.31
CA LEU A 99 -27.98 7.55 2.74
C LEU A 99 -27.75 8.85 3.50
N TYR A 100 -27.01 9.81 2.92
CA TYR A 100 -26.83 11.13 3.54
C TYR A 100 -28.14 11.91 3.63
N VAL A 101 -28.96 11.87 2.58
CA VAL A 101 -30.27 12.54 2.57
C VAL A 101 -31.22 11.89 3.57
N ASP A 102 -31.26 10.56 3.65
CA ASP A 102 -32.04 9.84 4.67
C ASP A 102 -31.57 10.18 6.09
N LEU A 103 -30.24 10.22 6.30
CA LEU A 103 -29.67 10.56 7.59
C LEU A 103 -30.02 11.99 8.01
N ASP A 104 -29.95 12.97 7.10
CA ASP A 104 -30.36 14.35 7.36
C ASP A 104 -31.87 14.45 7.67
N ALA A 105 -32.71 13.76 6.89
CA ALA A 105 -34.15 13.72 7.13
C ALA A 105 -34.49 13.10 8.50
N ARG A 106 -33.84 12.00 8.87
CA ARG A 106 -33.99 11.35 10.17
C ARG A 106 -33.45 12.20 11.30
N LEU A 107 -32.32 12.87 11.10
CA LEU A 107 -31.73 13.79 12.07
C LEU A 107 -32.68 14.95 12.34
N ARG A 108 -33.23 15.60 11.30
CA ARG A 108 -34.23 16.66 11.46
C ARG A 108 -35.51 16.19 12.14
N LYS A 109 -35.99 14.99 11.82
CA LYS A 109 -37.15 14.39 12.49
C LYS A 109 -36.86 14.14 13.97
N LEU A 110 -35.69 13.60 14.29
CA LEU A 110 -35.23 13.39 15.66
C LEU A 110 -35.04 14.72 16.39
N GLU A 111 -34.49 15.75 15.76
CA GLU A 111 -34.35 17.10 16.34
C GLU A 111 -35.71 17.75 16.59
N ALA A 112 -36.69 17.57 15.69
CA ALA A 112 -38.06 18.05 15.90
C ALA A 112 -38.75 17.31 17.05
N SER A 113 -38.58 15.99 17.14
CA SER A 113 -39.04 15.18 18.28
C SER A 113 -38.31 15.56 19.57
N ALA A 114 -36.99 15.78 19.51
CA ALA A 114 -36.17 16.18 20.65
C ALA A 114 -36.53 17.58 21.13
N ARG A 115 -36.83 18.55 20.26
CA ARG A 115 -37.35 19.87 20.66
C ARG A 115 -38.75 19.78 21.27
N ALA A 116 -39.57 18.82 20.83
CA ALA A 116 -40.86 18.54 21.47
C ALA A 116 -40.69 17.88 22.85
N GLN A 117 -39.63 17.07 23.03
CA GLN A 117 -39.26 16.42 24.30
C GLN A 117 -38.49 17.34 25.26
N GLU A 118 -37.66 18.26 24.76
CA GLU A 118 -36.92 19.28 25.52
C GLU A 118 -37.87 20.28 26.19
N LYS A 119 -39.03 20.55 25.57
CA LYS A 119 -40.10 21.32 26.22
C LYS A 119 -40.74 20.60 27.42
N GLN A 120 -40.43 19.32 27.65
CA GLN A 120 -41.04 18.49 28.68
C GLN A 120 -40.05 17.81 29.65
N ALA A 121 -38.73 17.93 29.43
CA ALA A 121 -37.72 17.25 30.24
C ALA A 121 -36.58 18.21 30.64
N ALA A 122 -36.91 19.24 31.42
CA ALA A 122 -35.93 20.02 32.16
C ALA A 122 -35.76 19.45 33.57
N ALA A 123 -35.04 18.32 33.70
CA ALA A 123 -34.32 17.91 34.92
C ALA A 123 -33.61 16.57 34.70
N ALA A 124 -32.28 16.58 34.85
CA ALA A 124 -31.32 15.47 34.75
C ALA A 124 -30.90 15.02 33.33
N PRO A 125 -29.59 14.78 33.08
CA PRO A 125 -29.14 14.20 31.82
C PRO A 125 -29.68 12.76 31.68
N ASP A 126 -30.29 12.45 30.53
CA ASP A 126 -30.73 11.11 30.17
C ASP A 126 -29.53 10.14 30.16
N PRO A 127 -29.53 9.04 30.93
CA PRO A 127 -28.48 8.03 30.91
C PRO A 127 -28.21 7.46 29.50
N ALA A 128 -29.22 7.43 28.62
CA ALA A 128 -29.04 7.02 27.22
C ALA A 128 -28.25 8.06 26.41
N ALA A 129 -28.42 9.35 26.70
CA ALA A 129 -27.65 10.42 26.07
C ALA A 129 -26.19 10.41 26.52
N GLU A 130 -25.94 10.16 27.81
CA GLU A 130 -24.58 9.97 28.36
C GLU A 130 -23.85 8.83 27.66
N ALA A 131 -24.46 7.64 27.62
CA ALA A 131 -23.86 6.46 26.99
C ALA A 131 -23.52 6.71 25.51
N LYS A 132 -24.44 7.36 24.78
CA LYS A 132 -24.24 7.72 23.37
C LYS A 132 -23.10 8.74 23.19
N ALA A 133 -22.99 9.75 24.06
CA ALA A 133 -21.92 10.74 24.00
C ALA A 133 -20.54 10.10 24.23
N TYR A 134 -20.45 9.20 25.23
CA TYR A 134 -19.23 8.45 25.51
C TYR A 134 -18.83 7.53 24.34
N GLU A 135 -19.80 6.79 23.77
CA GLU A 135 -19.56 5.90 22.64
C GLU A 135 -19.15 6.66 21.38
N ALA A 136 -19.76 7.81 21.10
CA ALA A 136 -19.38 8.67 19.99
C ALA A 136 -17.91 9.14 20.11
N ALA A 137 -17.48 9.55 21.32
CA ALA A 137 -16.10 9.96 21.58
C ALA A 137 -15.10 8.79 21.39
N LEU A 138 -15.48 7.59 21.83
CA LEU A 138 -14.71 6.37 21.60
C LEU A 138 -14.62 6.00 20.11
N ASN A 139 -15.70 6.16 19.36
CA ASN A 139 -15.70 5.84 17.93
C ASN A 139 -14.75 6.78 17.17
N GLN A 140 -14.66 8.06 17.53
CA GLN A 140 -13.65 8.95 16.97
C GLN A 140 -12.22 8.46 17.25
N PHE A 141 -11.95 7.95 18.46
CA PHE A 141 -10.65 7.36 18.78
C PHE A 141 -10.33 6.15 17.90
N LYS A 142 -11.30 5.24 17.76
CA LYS A 142 -11.16 4.01 16.95
C LYS A 142 -10.94 4.32 15.47
N LEU A 143 -11.55 5.39 14.96
CA LEU A 143 -11.37 5.87 13.58
C LEU A 143 -10.04 6.61 13.36
N GLY A 144 -9.21 6.78 14.39
CA GLY A 144 -7.95 7.52 14.30
C GLY A 144 -8.10 9.05 14.36
N ASN A 145 -9.33 9.55 14.55
CA ASN A 145 -9.62 10.97 14.67
C ASN A 145 -9.33 11.45 16.10
N TYR A 146 -8.07 11.39 16.51
CA TYR A 146 -7.67 11.59 17.92
C TYR A 146 -7.99 13.00 18.44
N GLN A 147 -7.82 14.05 17.62
CA GLN A 147 -8.20 15.42 18.00
C GLN A 147 -9.70 15.56 18.25
N ALA A 148 -10.53 14.99 17.37
CA ALA A 148 -11.99 14.99 17.53
C ALA A 148 -12.41 14.17 18.76
N SER A 149 -11.72 13.05 19.03
CA SER A 149 -11.95 12.23 20.21
C SER A 149 -11.64 12.99 21.50
N VAL A 150 -10.51 13.71 21.56
CA VAL A 150 -10.16 14.57 22.71
C VAL A 150 -11.26 15.60 22.95
N ALA A 151 -11.68 16.33 21.91
CA ALA A 151 -12.73 17.35 22.04
C ALA A 151 -14.06 16.74 22.55
N ALA A 152 -14.45 15.58 22.00
CA ALA A 152 -15.66 14.89 22.40
C ALA A 152 -15.60 14.40 23.87
N PHE A 153 -14.47 13.83 24.31
CA PHE A 153 -14.32 13.42 25.71
C PHE A 153 -14.23 14.61 26.66
N GLN A 154 -13.60 15.72 26.28
CA GLN A 154 -13.60 16.94 27.08
C GLN A 154 -15.02 17.49 27.25
N SER A 155 -15.82 17.50 26.18
CA SER A 155 -17.23 17.85 26.23
C SER A 155 -18.01 16.89 27.14
N PHE A 156 -17.73 15.59 27.07
CA PHE A 156 -18.34 14.58 27.94
C PHE A 156 -18.08 14.87 29.42
N LEU A 157 -16.82 15.12 29.79
CA LEU A 157 -16.42 15.45 31.16
C LEU A 157 -17.11 16.73 31.69
N ALA A 158 -17.39 17.70 30.82
CA ALA A 158 -18.08 18.94 31.18
C ALA A 158 -19.61 18.77 31.28
N THR A 159 -20.18 17.93 30.42
CA THR A 159 -21.64 17.73 30.31
C THR A 159 -22.16 16.73 31.34
N TYR A 160 -21.36 15.72 31.68
CA TYR A 160 -21.73 14.63 32.59
C TYR A 160 -20.75 14.53 33.77
N PRO A 161 -20.65 15.57 34.63
CA PRO A 161 -19.64 15.65 35.70
C PRO A 161 -19.80 14.60 36.81
N ASP A 162 -20.93 13.89 36.87
CA ASP A 162 -21.23 12.83 37.84
C ASP A 162 -21.18 11.42 37.21
N SER A 163 -20.73 11.32 35.96
CA SER A 163 -20.69 10.04 35.23
C SER A 163 -19.75 9.02 35.88
N PRO A 164 -20.13 7.73 35.97
CA PRO A 164 -19.19 6.68 36.35
C PRO A 164 -18.01 6.51 35.37
N GLN A 165 -18.11 7.07 34.16
CA GLN A 165 -17.17 6.91 33.06
C GLN A 165 -16.13 8.03 33.02
N LEU A 166 -16.18 9.01 33.91
CA LEU A 166 -15.23 10.14 33.91
C LEU A 166 -13.77 9.69 33.91
N SER A 167 -13.43 8.72 34.77
CA SER A 167 -12.06 8.18 34.83
C SER A 167 -11.64 7.49 33.53
N SER A 168 -12.59 6.82 32.85
CA SER A 168 -12.34 6.20 31.55
C SER A 168 -12.25 7.25 30.43
N ALA A 169 -13.09 8.27 30.42
CA ALA A 169 -13.03 9.37 29.47
C ALA A 169 -11.69 10.11 29.58
N GLN A 170 -11.25 10.44 30.80
CA GLN A 170 -9.95 11.05 31.04
C GLN A 170 -8.79 10.14 30.60
N TYR A 171 -8.91 8.82 30.81
CA TYR A 171 -7.94 7.84 30.31
C TYR A 171 -7.82 7.94 28.78
N TRP A 172 -8.95 7.91 28.07
CA TRP A 172 -8.96 7.97 26.60
C TRP A 172 -8.44 9.28 26.03
N ILE A 173 -8.68 10.42 26.70
CA ILE A 173 -8.11 11.72 26.30
C ILE A 173 -6.60 11.62 26.17
N GLY A 174 -5.91 11.08 27.17
CA GLY A 174 -4.47 11.05 27.08
C GLY A 174 -3.90 9.84 26.33
N ASN A 175 -4.68 8.77 26.09
CA ASN A 175 -4.34 7.80 25.04
C ASN A 175 -4.42 8.46 23.65
N ALA A 176 -5.37 9.37 23.43
CA ALA A 176 -5.51 10.11 22.17
C ALA A 176 -4.33 11.06 21.96
N TYR A 177 -3.92 11.78 23.00
CA TYR A 177 -2.69 12.59 22.93
C TYR A 177 -1.42 11.74 22.71
N TYR A 178 -1.34 10.56 23.33
CA TYR A 178 -0.25 9.63 23.07
C TYR A 178 -0.21 9.22 21.59
N ALA A 179 -1.36 8.88 21.00
CA ALA A 179 -1.47 8.53 19.59
C ALA A 179 -1.12 9.70 18.64
N LEU A 180 -1.38 10.94 19.07
CA LEU A 180 -0.92 12.16 18.41
C LEU A 180 0.57 12.46 18.60
N ARG A 181 1.29 11.62 19.35
CA ARG A 181 2.70 11.82 19.77
C ARG A 181 2.92 13.07 20.61
N ASP A 182 1.86 13.68 21.14
CA ASP A 182 1.95 14.74 22.14
C ASP A 182 2.08 14.12 23.52
N TYR A 183 3.27 13.55 23.76
CA TYR A 183 3.57 12.79 24.97
C TYR A 183 3.53 13.65 26.24
N LYS A 184 3.83 14.95 26.13
CA LYS A 184 3.74 15.89 27.27
C LYS A 184 2.30 16.08 27.70
N THR A 185 1.41 16.35 26.75
CA THR A 185 -0.03 16.51 27.06
C THR A 185 -0.66 15.19 27.46
N ALA A 186 -0.22 14.06 26.88
CA ALA A 186 -0.61 12.73 27.33
C ALA A 186 -0.25 12.50 28.81
N ILE A 187 0.98 12.79 29.23
CA ILE A 187 1.38 12.63 30.64
C ILE A 187 0.50 13.49 31.56
N ALA A 188 0.26 14.75 31.20
CA ALA A 188 -0.58 15.65 31.99
C ALA A 188 -2.03 15.14 32.12
N ALA A 189 -2.61 14.61 31.04
CA ALA A 189 -3.94 14.03 31.05
C ALA A 189 -4.03 12.78 31.95
N GLN A 190 -3.00 11.93 31.97
CA GLN A 190 -2.95 10.71 32.76
C GLN A 190 -2.73 11.06 34.23
N GLN A 191 -1.90 12.06 34.52
CA GLN A 191 -1.71 12.59 35.87
C GLN A 191 -3.01 13.16 36.43
N LYS A 192 -3.81 13.86 35.62
CA LYS A 192 -5.14 14.31 36.03
C LYS A 192 -6.05 13.15 36.43
N LEU A 193 -6.03 12.04 35.68
CA LEU A 193 -6.76 10.83 36.07
C LEU A 193 -6.30 10.33 37.43
N LEU A 194 -4.98 10.20 37.64
CA LEU A 194 -4.41 9.71 38.90
C LEU A 194 -4.68 10.63 40.09
N ALA A 195 -4.83 11.92 39.86
CA ALA A 195 -5.15 12.91 40.88
C ALA A 195 -6.66 12.91 41.23
N SER A 196 -7.52 12.82 40.22
CA SER A 196 -8.98 12.90 40.41
C SER A 196 -9.63 11.55 40.77
N TRP A 197 -9.09 10.44 40.24
CA TRP A 197 -9.64 9.09 40.42
C TRP A 197 -8.52 8.06 40.70
N PRO A 198 -7.81 8.17 41.84
CA PRO A 198 -6.69 7.30 42.17
C PRO A 198 -7.06 5.82 42.29
N ASP A 199 -8.31 5.51 42.65
CA ASP A 199 -8.82 4.15 42.84
C ASP A 199 -9.52 3.60 41.59
N SER A 200 -9.49 4.32 40.47
CA SER A 200 -10.08 3.87 39.22
C SER A 200 -9.39 2.60 38.71
N THR A 201 -10.18 1.72 38.09
CA THR A 201 -9.66 0.56 37.34
C THR A 201 -8.70 0.96 36.20
N LYS A 202 -8.72 2.23 35.78
CA LYS A 202 -7.80 2.80 34.77
C LYS A 202 -6.54 3.44 35.34
N ALA A 203 -6.44 3.61 36.66
CA ALA A 203 -5.27 4.22 37.28
C ALA A 203 -3.97 3.42 37.04
N PRO A 204 -3.94 2.07 37.12
CA PRO A 204 -2.74 1.29 36.79
C PRO A 204 -2.31 1.47 35.32
N ASP A 205 -3.27 1.43 34.39
CA ASP A 205 -3.02 1.62 32.96
C ASP A 205 -2.55 3.05 32.65
N ALA A 206 -3.05 4.06 33.37
CA ALA A 206 -2.62 5.44 33.24
C ALA A 206 -1.13 5.62 33.58
N LEU A 207 -0.65 4.99 34.67
CA LEU A 207 0.78 4.98 35.01
C LEU A 207 1.62 4.28 33.94
N LEU A 208 1.12 3.17 33.39
CA LEU A 208 1.81 2.47 32.31
C LEU A 208 1.91 3.34 31.05
N ASN A 209 0.87 4.09 30.73
CA ASN A 209 0.88 5.05 29.62
C ASN A 209 1.80 6.25 29.87
N ILE A 210 1.89 6.75 31.11
CA ILE A 210 2.90 7.77 31.48
C ILE A 210 4.31 7.22 31.25
N ALA A 211 4.61 6.03 31.76
CA ALA A 211 5.93 5.41 31.56
C ALA A 211 6.25 5.17 30.08
N SER A 212 5.25 4.80 29.27
CA SER A 212 5.38 4.67 27.82
C SER A 212 5.70 6.03 27.18
N SER A 213 4.95 7.07 27.54
CA SER A 213 5.16 8.44 27.04
C SER A 213 6.55 8.97 27.38
N GLN A 214 7.01 8.76 28.61
CA GLN A 214 8.36 9.11 29.06
C GLN A 214 9.44 8.36 28.27
N ALA A 215 9.23 7.07 28.01
CA ALA A 215 10.16 6.28 27.20
C ALA A 215 10.25 6.79 25.75
N GLU A 216 9.11 7.13 25.13
CA GLU A 216 9.04 7.72 23.79
C GLU A 216 9.72 9.09 23.72
N MET A 217 9.73 9.84 24.82
CA MET A 217 10.45 11.11 24.95
C MET A 217 11.96 10.93 25.21
N GLY A 218 12.46 9.69 25.31
CA GLY A 218 13.86 9.39 25.64
C GLY A 218 14.19 9.47 27.14
N GLU A 219 13.21 9.71 28.00
CA GLU A 219 13.36 9.83 29.45
C GLU A 219 13.35 8.44 30.12
N ALA A 220 14.28 7.58 29.71
CA ALA A 220 14.30 6.18 30.12
C ALA A 220 14.44 5.98 31.64
N ARG A 221 15.15 6.88 32.33
CA ARG A 221 15.27 6.84 33.80
C ARG A 221 13.91 7.14 34.46
N THR A 222 13.27 8.24 34.07
CA THR A 222 11.95 8.64 34.59
C THR A 222 10.90 7.57 34.31
N ALA A 223 10.93 6.97 33.11
CA ALA A 223 10.04 5.86 32.76
C ALA A 223 10.17 4.68 33.73
N ARG A 224 11.41 4.28 34.08
CA ARG A 224 11.65 3.19 35.05
C ARG A 224 11.13 3.55 36.44
N GLU A 225 11.34 4.78 36.90
CA GLU A 225 10.83 5.27 38.19
C GLU A 225 9.29 5.20 38.22
N THR A 226 8.61 5.63 37.15
CA THR A 226 7.15 5.51 37.01
C THR A 226 6.68 4.04 37.05
N LEU A 227 7.39 3.13 36.36
CA LEU A 227 7.07 1.70 36.41
C LEU A 227 7.22 1.12 37.82
N GLN A 228 8.24 1.54 38.57
CA GLN A 228 8.41 1.13 39.98
C GLN A 228 7.27 1.66 40.87
N VAL A 229 6.81 2.89 40.64
CA VAL A 229 5.63 3.45 41.33
C VAL A 229 4.39 2.61 41.02
N LEU A 230 4.18 2.20 39.76
CA LEU A 230 3.08 1.32 39.37
C LEU A 230 3.12 -0.02 40.11
N LEU A 231 4.29 -0.66 40.22
CA LEU A 231 4.46 -1.92 40.98
C LEU A 231 4.15 -1.75 42.47
N LYS A 232 4.53 -0.62 43.06
CA LYS A 232 4.31 -0.34 44.47
C LYS A 232 2.85 0.00 44.79
N LYS A 233 2.20 0.80 43.93
CA LYS A 233 0.84 1.31 44.17
C LYS A 233 -0.25 0.33 43.75
N TYR A 234 -0.05 -0.41 42.66
CA TYR A 234 -1.07 -1.30 42.10
C TYR A 234 -0.54 -2.72 41.88
N PRO A 235 -0.07 -3.40 42.95
CA PRO A 235 0.47 -4.74 42.84
C PRO A 235 -0.60 -5.73 42.34
N GLY A 236 -0.19 -6.70 41.52
CA GLY A 236 -1.08 -7.76 41.03
C GLY A 236 -2.06 -7.35 39.91
N THR A 237 -1.94 -6.14 39.36
CA THR A 237 -2.70 -5.72 38.18
C THR A 237 -2.00 -6.17 36.87
N PRO A 238 -2.74 -6.36 35.76
CA PRO A 238 -2.12 -6.63 34.47
C PRO A 238 -1.09 -5.58 34.05
N ALA A 239 -1.35 -4.30 34.37
CA ALA A 239 -0.40 -3.21 34.14
C ALA A 239 0.88 -3.37 34.97
N ALA A 240 0.79 -3.82 36.22
CA ALA A 240 1.96 -4.13 37.03
C ALA A 240 2.78 -5.29 36.46
N ASP A 241 2.14 -6.33 35.92
CA ASP A 241 2.89 -7.43 35.29
C ASP A 241 3.61 -6.96 34.02
N GLN A 242 2.97 -6.13 33.19
CA GLN A 242 3.64 -5.47 32.07
C GLN A 242 4.81 -4.59 32.52
N ALA A 243 4.67 -3.88 33.64
CA ALA A 243 5.74 -3.06 34.20
C ALA A 243 6.95 -3.91 34.63
N LYS A 244 6.75 -5.07 35.27
CA LYS A 244 7.83 -6.01 35.60
C LYS A 244 8.59 -6.46 34.36
N GLN A 245 7.86 -6.85 33.31
CA GLN A 245 8.46 -7.29 32.04
C GLN A 245 9.32 -6.19 31.40
N ARG A 246 8.81 -4.95 31.34
CA ARG A 246 9.54 -3.80 30.78
C ARG A 246 10.79 -3.43 31.58
N LEU A 247 10.77 -3.61 32.90
CA LEU A 247 11.94 -3.38 33.76
C LEU A 247 13.01 -4.47 33.59
N ALA A 248 12.61 -5.72 33.31
CA ALA A 248 13.54 -6.84 33.11
C ALA A 248 14.25 -6.80 31.75
N GLY A 249 13.56 -6.34 30.69
CA GLY A 249 14.06 -6.37 29.30
C GLY A 249 15.05 -5.27 28.90
N LYS A 250 15.42 -4.34 29.78
CA LYS A 250 16.35 -3.23 29.49
C LYS A 250 17.72 -3.36 30.17
N ARG A 251 18.27 -4.59 30.22
CA ARG A 251 19.67 -4.83 30.60
C ARG A 251 20.62 -4.53 29.45
#